data_AF-A0A7J6N333-F1
#
_entry.id   AF-A0A7J6N333-F1
#
_cell.length_a   1.000
_cell.length_b   1.000
_cell.length_c   1.000
_cell.angle_alpha   90.00
_cell.angle_beta   90.00
_cell.angle_gamma   90.00
#
_symmetry.space_group_name_H-M   'P 1'
#
loop_
_entity.id
_entity.type
_entity.pdbx_description
1 polymer ?
#
loop_
_entity_poly.entity_id
_entity_poly.type
_entity_poly.pdbx_seq_one_letter_code
_entity_poly.pdbx_strand_id
1 'polypeptide(L)'
;MASVPSSSTVDDCINKAADFLSTCDNVQCREGCVSILLEVLSNSSIVSRVSPRTLQKLVSSDDRLRRHIQRAVIVSRTPPSPQLNLRELSRLVETVSPPDSILVIRRLDRLKGDMHALQQAIMVDPQDVIMWPAPPRGNPGSHKLPGMAFLTCLKGRDSAEEILRCCGGLISIKRSDGPCVPDWAIVLGPDSCPYGRVVALPFSSFTWPKSPVLGDYLAAFYSSVLFVFILFAVCATFLKRSKLWFELVVLFFTSWAVQTIAKKIAEMERPRGSCHITCGMPSGHALMSMSIMMLLLLHYGGRELLTLASNLRSLDIHNIVLPREARLALKYISFILLIFVPIPWSRVKLNDHSPWQVTIGCGLGILLGVVWFTLSTLSNAGCSNTWKAVSSPKRSQSNIEQVGEDV
;
A
#
# COMPACT_ATOMS: atom_id res chain seq x y z
N MET A 1 -17.86 -25.12 20.86
CA MET A 1 -16.50 -25.34 21.42
C MET A 1 -15.85 -26.46 20.63
N ALA A 2 -14.80 -26.17 19.84
CA ALA A 2 -14.02 -27.24 19.22
C ALA A 2 -13.15 -27.89 20.30
N SER A 3 -13.20 -29.22 20.42
CA SER A 3 -12.36 -29.95 21.36
C SER A 3 -10.88 -29.76 21.00
N VAL A 4 -10.06 -29.49 22.01
CA VAL A 4 -8.61 -29.42 21.84
C VAL A 4 -8.13 -30.82 21.42
N PRO A 5 -7.34 -30.95 20.32
CA PRO A 5 -6.85 -32.25 19.88
C PRO A 5 -6.01 -32.92 20.99
N SER A 6 -6.15 -34.23 21.13
CA SER A 6 -5.33 -35.02 22.07
C SER A 6 -3.86 -34.92 21.70
N SER A 7 -2.96 -35.08 22.69
CA SER A 7 -1.51 -35.13 22.46
C SER A 7 -1.15 -36.16 21.38
N SER A 8 -1.80 -37.33 21.40
CA SER A 8 -1.62 -38.37 20.38
C SER A 8 -1.95 -37.91 18.95
N THR A 9 -2.94 -37.02 18.77
CA THR A 9 -3.31 -36.51 17.43
C THR A 9 -2.27 -35.53 16.91
N VAL A 10 -1.73 -34.68 17.78
CA VAL A 10 -0.69 -33.71 17.44
C VAL A 10 0.61 -34.45 17.08
N ASP A 11 0.99 -35.44 17.88
CA ASP A 11 2.17 -36.27 17.63
C ASP A 11 2.07 -37.05 16.32
N ASP A 12 0.91 -37.64 16.01
CA ASP A 12 0.71 -38.36 14.75
C ASP A 12 0.84 -37.44 13.53
N CYS A 13 0.24 -36.24 13.58
CA CYS A 13 0.36 -35.26 12.50
C CYS A 13 1.81 -34.81 12.26
N ILE A 14 2.56 -34.56 13.33
CA ILE A 14 3.96 -34.12 13.24
C ILE A 14 4.86 -35.28 12.75
N ASN A 15 4.59 -36.51 13.18
CA ASN A 15 5.31 -37.69 12.67
C ASN A 15 5.07 -37.89 11.17
N LYS A 16 3.81 -37.81 10.71
CA LYS A 16 3.47 -37.89 9.28
C LYS A 16 4.15 -36.78 8.47
N ALA A 17 4.23 -35.57 9.00
CA ALA A 17 4.96 -34.48 8.36
C ALA A 17 6.48 -34.72 8.31
N ALA A 18 7.08 -35.30 9.36
CA ALA A 18 8.48 -35.69 9.38
C ALA A 18 8.79 -36.77 8.33
N ASP A 19 7.93 -37.78 8.24
CA ASP A 19 8.04 -38.85 7.24
C ASP A 19 7.91 -38.31 5.82
N PHE A 20 6.97 -37.38 5.60
CA PHE A 20 6.82 -36.67 4.34
C PHE A 20 8.09 -35.87 3.98
N LEU A 21 8.65 -35.09 4.90
CA LEU A 21 9.89 -34.34 4.67
C LEU A 21 11.08 -35.24 4.32
N SER A 22 11.12 -36.46 4.86
CA SER A 22 12.18 -37.43 4.57
C SER A 22 12.05 -38.09 3.19
N THR A 23 10.87 -38.06 2.58
CA THR A 23 10.55 -38.72 1.31
C THR A 23 10.24 -37.75 0.17
N CYS A 24 10.14 -36.45 0.45
CA CYS A 24 9.80 -35.44 -0.55
C CYS A 24 11.03 -34.94 -1.31
N ASP A 25 11.16 -35.36 -2.58
CA ASP A 25 12.24 -34.92 -3.47
C ASP A 25 12.00 -33.53 -4.09
N ASN A 26 10.79 -32.98 -3.99
CA ASN A 26 10.45 -31.66 -4.54
C ASN A 26 10.81 -30.53 -3.57
N VAL A 27 11.80 -29.72 -3.94
CA VAL A 27 12.30 -28.58 -3.14
C VAL A 27 11.19 -27.60 -2.74
N GLN A 28 10.28 -27.26 -3.64
CA GLN A 28 9.22 -26.29 -3.37
C GLN A 28 8.17 -26.83 -2.40
N CYS A 29 7.88 -28.12 -2.49
CA CYS A 29 6.99 -28.80 -1.56
C CYS A 29 7.62 -28.92 -0.16
N ARG A 30 8.91 -29.27 -0.10
CA ARG A 30 9.68 -29.33 1.14
C ARG A 30 9.72 -27.98 1.84
N GLU A 31 9.99 -26.89 1.13
CA GLU A 31 9.99 -25.51 1.67
C GLU A 31 8.62 -25.11 2.23
N GLY A 32 7.53 -25.42 1.52
CA GLY A 32 6.17 -25.16 2.00
C GLY A 32 5.84 -25.93 3.30
N CYS A 33 6.20 -27.22 3.36
CA CYS A 33 5.97 -28.05 4.54
C CYS A 33 6.80 -27.58 5.75
N VAL A 34 8.07 -27.22 5.53
CA VAL A 34 8.95 -26.65 6.57
C VAL A 34 8.38 -25.34 7.11
N SER A 35 7.90 -24.43 6.25
CA SER A 35 7.30 -23.16 6.68
C SER A 35 6.08 -23.36 7.58
N ILE A 36 5.20 -24.30 7.22
CA ILE A 36 4.01 -24.60 8.03
C ILE A 36 4.40 -25.25 9.36
N LEU A 37 5.36 -26.17 9.36
CA LEU A 37 5.86 -26.78 10.59
C LEU A 37 6.51 -25.75 11.52
N LEU A 38 7.25 -24.79 10.97
CA LEU A 38 7.80 -23.69 11.75
C LEU A 38 6.71 -22.83 12.37
N GLU A 39 5.62 -22.53 11.64
CA GLU A 39 4.47 -21.81 12.19
C GLU A 39 3.79 -22.59 13.32
N VAL A 40 3.57 -23.90 13.14
CA VAL A 40 2.97 -24.78 14.15
C VAL A 40 3.86 -24.89 15.40
N LEU A 41 5.18 -25.04 15.21
CA LEU A 41 6.16 -25.17 16.30
C LEU A 41 6.50 -23.85 16.97
N SER A 42 6.18 -22.70 16.36
CA SER A 42 6.29 -21.40 17.03
C SER A 42 5.29 -21.25 18.19
N ASN A 43 4.25 -22.10 18.23
CA ASN A 43 3.30 -22.15 19.33
C ASN A 43 3.80 -23.07 20.45
N SER A 44 4.25 -22.47 21.56
CA SER A 44 4.81 -23.18 22.72
C SER A 44 3.87 -24.24 23.33
N SER A 45 2.55 -24.03 23.24
CA SER A 45 1.55 -24.97 23.77
C SER A 45 1.42 -26.25 22.94
N ILE A 46 1.84 -26.20 21.67
CA ILE A 46 1.89 -27.36 20.78
C ILE A 46 3.20 -28.11 21.01
N VAL A 47 4.33 -27.39 21.08
CA VAL A 47 5.67 -27.98 21.30
C VAL A 47 5.72 -28.82 22.58
N SER A 48 5.09 -28.37 23.67
CA SER A 48 5.06 -29.11 24.94
C SER A 48 4.27 -30.43 24.89
N ARG A 49 3.51 -30.66 23.80
CA ARG A 49 2.68 -31.87 23.60
C ARG A 49 3.30 -32.86 22.61
N VAL A 50 4.42 -32.48 21.97
CA VAL A 50 5.11 -33.33 21.01
C VAL A 50 6.08 -34.25 21.75
N SER A 51 6.03 -35.55 21.46
CA SER A 51 6.94 -36.51 22.07
C SER A 51 8.40 -36.17 21.69
N PRO A 52 9.37 -36.42 22.60
CA PRO A 52 10.78 -36.22 22.31
C PRO A 52 11.27 -36.99 21.06
N ARG A 53 10.69 -38.16 20.79
CA ARG A 53 11.01 -38.99 19.61
C ARG A 53 10.59 -38.30 18.32
N THR A 54 9.37 -37.76 18.29
CA THR A 54 8.84 -37.01 17.14
C THR A 54 9.72 -35.77 16.86
N LEU A 55 10.08 -35.02 17.91
CA LEU A 55 10.98 -33.86 17.78
C LEU A 55 12.35 -34.25 17.23
N GLN A 56 12.94 -35.35 17.72
CA GLN A 56 14.24 -35.83 17.25
C GLN A 56 14.19 -36.20 15.76
N LYS A 57 13.11 -36.87 15.32
CA LYS A 57 12.88 -37.21 13.91
C LYS A 57 12.81 -35.96 13.03
N LEU A 58 12.07 -34.94 13.48
CA LEU A 58 11.93 -33.67 12.77
C LEU A 58 13.24 -32.87 12.66
N VAL A 59 14.05 -32.90 13.73
CA VAL A 59 15.38 -32.29 13.80
C VAL A 59 16.38 -33.01 12.88
N SER A 60 16.20 -34.31 12.66
CA SER A 60 17.02 -35.07 11.71
C SER A 60 16.61 -34.87 10.25
N SER A 61 15.35 -34.51 9.97
CA SER A 61 14.85 -34.33 8.61
C SER A 61 15.21 -32.98 7.96
N ASP A 62 15.46 -31.93 8.75
CA ASP A 62 15.77 -30.59 8.19
C ASP A 62 16.58 -29.69 9.16
N ASP A 63 17.64 -29.06 8.65
CA ASP A 63 18.53 -28.19 9.45
C ASP A 63 17.87 -26.85 9.86
N ARG A 64 16.88 -26.34 9.12
CA ARG A 64 16.16 -25.13 9.53
C ARG A 64 15.24 -25.42 10.72
N LEU A 65 14.52 -26.55 10.69
CA LEU A 65 13.71 -27.02 11.81
C LEU A 65 14.57 -27.27 13.04
N ARG A 66 15.75 -27.89 12.87
CA ARG A 66 16.76 -28.05 13.94
C ARG A 66 17.09 -26.72 14.61
N ARG A 67 17.47 -25.70 13.83
CA ARG A 67 17.83 -24.38 14.36
C ARG A 67 16.67 -23.70 15.09
N HIS A 68 15.45 -23.84 14.58
CA HIS A 68 14.27 -23.23 15.20
C HIS A 68 13.88 -23.91 16.52
N ILE A 69 13.87 -25.25 16.56
CA ILE A 69 13.60 -26.02 17.78
C ILE A 69 14.66 -25.74 18.85
N GLN A 70 15.94 -25.68 18.46
CA GLN A 70 17.03 -25.30 19.38
C GLN A 70 16.79 -23.93 20.01
N ARG A 71 16.36 -22.92 19.22
CA ARG A 71 16.02 -21.58 19.75
C ARG A 71 14.80 -21.61 20.66
N ALA A 72 13.74 -22.34 20.31
CA ALA A 72 12.53 -22.43 21.11
C ALA A 72 12.78 -23.11 22.48
N VAL A 73 13.61 -24.16 22.51
CA VAL A 73 14.01 -24.85 23.74
C VAL A 73 14.86 -23.96 24.64
N ILE A 74 15.72 -23.10 24.07
CA ILE A 74 16.54 -22.15 24.84
C ILE A 74 15.68 -21.08 25.53
N VAL A 75 14.61 -20.61 24.87
CA VAL A 75 13.71 -19.57 25.40
C VAL A 75 12.75 -20.09 26.48
N SER A 76 12.45 -21.40 26.49
CA SER A 76 11.47 -22.02 27.41
C SER A 76 11.98 -22.29 28.84
N ARG A 77 13.09 -21.71 29.30
CA ARG A 77 13.60 -21.90 30.67
C ARG A 77 12.83 -21.06 31.70
N THR A 78 11.56 -21.40 31.92
CA THR A 78 10.90 -21.26 33.22
C THR A 78 11.03 -22.59 33.98
N PRO A 79 11.06 -22.59 35.33
CA PRO A 79 11.35 -23.81 36.09
C PRO A 79 10.28 -24.88 35.83
N PRO A 80 10.67 -26.15 35.59
CA PRO A 80 9.71 -27.20 35.23
C PRO A 80 8.82 -27.61 36.42
N SER A 81 7.53 -27.78 36.14
CA SER A 81 6.60 -28.64 36.87
C SER A 81 7.15 -30.09 36.94
N PRO A 82 6.91 -30.87 38.01
CA PRO A 82 7.81 -31.93 38.46
C PRO A 82 7.72 -33.26 37.69
N GLN A 83 7.34 -33.26 36.41
CA GLN A 83 7.18 -34.51 35.63
C GLN A 83 8.12 -34.67 34.43
N LEU A 84 9.02 -33.71 34.15
CA LEU A 84 10.07 -33.94 33.15
C LEU A 84 11.41 -34.23 33.80
N ASN A 85 11.92 -35.44 33.59
CA ASN A 85 13.23 -35.88 34.09
C ASN A 85 14.36 -35.09 33.41
N LEU A 86 14.96 -34.14 34.15
CA LEU A 86 16.10 -33.33 33.73
C LEU A 86 17.27 -34.15 33.15
N ARG A 87 17.41 -35.43 33.53
CA ARG A 87 18.44 -36.32 32.98
C ARG A 87 18.18 -36.76 31.54
N GLU A 88 16.92 -36.90 31.13
CA GLU A 88 16.60 -37.25 29.73
C GLU A 88 16.79 -36.05 28.80
N LEU A 89 16.40 -34.85 29.27
CA LEU A 89 16.59 -33.62 28.49
C LEU A 89 18.08 -33.28 28.32
N SER A 90 18.91 -33.52 29.34
CA SER A 90 20.36 -33.32 29.28
C SER A 90 21.03 -34.26 28.25
N ARG A 91 20.63 -35.54 28.21
CA ARG A 91 21.15 -36.50 27.23
C ARG A 91 20.74 -36.18 25.80
N LEU A 92 19.53 -35.63 25.61
CA LEU A 92 19.05 -35.19 24.29
C LEU A 92 19.82 -33.96 23.78
N VAL A 93 20.29 -33.10 24.69
CA VAL A 93 21.10 -31.92 24.35
C VAL A 93 22.56 -32.31 24.07
N GLU A 94 23.11 -33.27 24.81
CA GLU A 94 24.48 -33.79 24.62
C GLU A 94 24.65 -34.59 23.32
N THR A 95 23.60 -35.28 22.85
CA THR A 95 23.65 -36.05 21.60
C THR A 95 23.52 -35.19 20.33
N VAL A 96 23.17 -33.90 20.45
CA VAL A 96 22.74 -33.06 19.32
C VAL A 96 23.66 -31.85 19.06
N SER A 97 24.72 -31.64 19.86
CA SER A 97 25.62 -30.47 19.72
C SER A 97 27.03 -30.82 19.21
N PRO A 98 27.58 -30.11 18.21
CA PRO A 98 29.01 -30.19 17.86
C PRO A 98 29.90 -29.54 18.95
N PRO A 99 31.17 -29.95 19.06
CA PRO A 99 32.08 -29.56 20.16
C PRO A 99 32.27 -28.04 20.34
N ASP A 100 32.07 -27.24 19.29
CA ASP A 100 32.20 -25.78 19.35
C ASP A 100 31.05 -25.08 20.10
N SER A 101 29.91 -25.76 20.27
CA SER A 101 28.74 -25.27 21.02
C SER A 101 29.01 -25.19 22.52
N ILE A 102 29.92 -26.05 23.01
CA ILE A 102 30.29 -26.13 24.44
C ILE A 102 31.05 -24.86 24.86
N LEU A 103 31.78 -24.23 23.93
CA LEU A 103 32.51 -22.99 24.19
C LEU A 103 31.56 -21.79 24.38
N VAL A 104 30.44 -21.76 23.66
CA VAL A 104 29.41 -20.71 23.77
C VAL A 104 28.61 -20.85 25.07
N ILE A 105 28.30 -22.09 25.47
CA ILE A 105 27.60 -22.36 26.73
C ILE A 105 28.46 -21.97 27.95
N ARG A 106 29.78 -22.24 27.91
CA ARG A 106 30.72 -21.79 28.96
C ARG A 106 30.94 -20.27 29.00
N ARG A 107 30.67 -19.56 27.89
CA ARG A 107 30.73 -18.09 27.83
C ARG A 107 29.46 -17.45 28.38
N LEU A 108 28.29 -18.05 28.12
CA LEU A 108 27.00 -17.59 28.63
C LEU A 108 26.83 -17.82 30.14
N ASP A 109 27.39 -18.91 30.68
CA ASP A 109 27.35 -19.16 32.14
C ASP A 109 28.23 -18.17 32.93
N ARG A 110 29.25 -17.57 32.28
CA ARG A 110 30.05 -16.46 32.86
C ARG A 110 29.36 -15.10 32.83
N LEU A 111 28.31 -14.93 32.02
CA LEU A 111 27.53 -13.68 31.90
C LEU A 111 26.30 -13.66 32.82
N LYS A 112 26.19 -14.65 33.70
CA LYS A 112 25.10 -14.81 34.67
C LYS A 112 25.25 -13.80 35.81
N GLY A 113 25.05 -12.53 35.50
CA GLY A 113 25.20 -11.40 36.42
C GLY A 113 25.10 -10.03 35.75
N ASP A 114 25.27 -9.95 34.42
CA ASP A 114 25.23 -8.68 33.69
C ASP A 114 24.19 -8.72 32.57
N MET A 115 22.98 -8.24 32.90
CA MET A 115 21.84 -8.21 32.00
C MET A 115 22.05 -7.26 30.80
N HIS A 116 22.96 -6.29 30.92
CA HIS A 116 23.22 -5.28 29.89
C HIS A 116 24.17 -5.82 28.80
N ALA A 117 25.15 -6.65 29.19
CA ALA A 117 26.03 -7.34 28.26
C ALA A 117 25.29 -8.40 27.41
N LEU A 118 24.27 -9.05 28.00
CA LEU A 118 23.42 -10.03 27.30
C LEU A 118 22.56 -9.36 26.21
N GLN A 119 22.09 -8.14 26.44
CA GLN A 119 21.31 -7.37 25.46
C GLN A 119 22.16 -6.90 24.26
N GLN A 120 23.43 -6.56 24.47
CA GLN A 120 24.31 -6.14 23.37
C GLN A 120 24.77 -7.31 22.48
N ALA A 121 24.87 -8.52 23.04
CA ALA A 121 25.25 -9.71 22.26
C ALA A 121 24.13 -10.21 21.32
N ILE A 122 22.89 -9.74 21.48
CA ILE A 122 21.69 -10.16 20.73
C ILE A 122 21.14 -8.96 19.93
N MET A 123 21.98 -8.23 19.21
CA MET A 123 21.53 -7.26 18.22
C MET A 123 21.31 -7.95 16.87
N VAL A 124 20.06 -8.31 16.60
CA VAL A 124 19.55 -8.72 15.29
C VAL A 124 19.00 -7.47 14.58
N ASP A 125 19.20 -7.40 13.26
CA ASP A 125 18.69 -6.36 12.38
C ASP A 125 17.16 -6.17 12.56
N PRO A 126 16.65 -4.95 12.85
CA PRO A 126 15.23 -4.71 13.09
C PRO A 126 14.31 -5.00 11.89
N GLN A 127 14.84 -5.23 10.68
CA GLN A 127 14.02 -5.46 9.49
C GLN A 127 13.51 -6.91 9.33
N ASP A 128 14.04 -7.87 10.09
CA ASP A 128 13.68 -9.29 9.98
C ASP A 128 12.82 -9.83 11.13
N VAL A 129 12.38 -8.96 12.05
CA VAL A 129 11.49 -9.37 13.15
C VAL A 129 10.04 -9.16 12.73
N ILE A 130 9.41 -10.25 12.26
CA ILE A 130 7.95 -10.36 12.20
C ILE A 130 7.45 -10.34 13.65
N MET A 131 7.14 -9.15 14.18
CA MET A 131 6.41 -9.03 15.44
C MET A 131 4.96 -9.45 15.21
N TRP A 132 4.61 -10.66 15.65
CA TRP A 132 3.21 -11.03 15.78
C TRP A 132 2.59 -10.26 16.96
N PRO A 133 1.54 -9.45 16.75
CA PRO A 133 0.79 -8.90 17.87
C PRO A 133 0.14 -10.04 18.65
N ALA A 134 0.11 -9.93 19.97
CA ALA A 134 -0.74 -10.77 20.79
C ALA A 134 -2.19 -10.72 20.27
N PRO A 135 -2.93 -11.84 20.27
CA PRO A 135 -4.30 -11.86 19.78
C PRO A 135 -5.15 -10.83 20.52
N PRO A 136 -6.01 -10.06 19.82
CA PRO A 136 -6.91 -9.13 20.49
C PRO A 136 -7.82 -9.91 21.44
N ARG A 137 -8.08 -9.35 22.62
CA ARG A 137 -9.07 -9.87 23.58
C ARG A 137 -10.48 -9.61 23.01
N GLY A 138 -10.87 -10.40 22.01
CA GLY A 138 -12.19 -10.40 21.38
C GLY A 138 -12.86 -11.76 21.53
N ASN A 139 -14.19 -11.76 21.47
CA ASN A 139 -15.10 -12.89 21.74
C ASN A 139 -14.59 -14.25 21.18
N PRO A 140 -14.55 -15.33 21.99
CA PRO A 140 -13.92 -16.62 21.64
C PRO A 140 -14.69 -17.48 20.61
N GLY A 141 -15.40 -16.86 19.67
CA GLY A 141 -16.46 -17.50 18.89
C GLY A 141 -16.14 -18.00 17.48
N SER A 142 -15.23 -17.39 16.70
CA SER A 142 -15.30 -17.61 15.24
C SER A 142 -14.03 -17.50 14.39
N HIS A 143 -12.82 -17.45 14.96
CA HIS A 143 -11.60 -17.50 14.15
C HIS A 143 -10.80 -18.77 14.44
N LYS A 144 -10.88 -19.76 13.54
CA LYS A 144 -9.95 -20.90 13.55
C LYS A 144 -8.59 -20.38 13.08
N LEU A 145 -7.58 -20.47 13.95
CA LEU A 145 -6.18 -20.19 13.57
C LEU A 145 -5.79 -21.06 12.35
N PRO A 146 -4.99 -20.54 11.41
CA PRO A 146 -4.54 -21.27 10.22
C PRO A 146 -3.94 -22.65 10.57
N GLY A 147 -3.14 -22.72 11.64
CA GLY A 147 -2.56 -23.98 12.12
C GLY A 147 -3.59 -25.05 12.56
N MET A 148 -4.74 -24.64 13.11
CA MET A 148 -5.80 -25.59 13.48
C MET A 148 -6.58 -26.09 12.27
N ALA A 149 -6.73 -25.27 11.22
CA ALA A 149 -7.31 -25.69 9.95
C ALA A 149 -6.38 -26.69 9.24
N PHE A 150 -5.07 -26.47 9.27
CA PHE A 150 -4.06 -27.41 8.75
C PHE A 150 -4.11 -28.77 9.46
N LEU A 151 -4.07 -28.78 10.79
CA LEU A 151 -4.16 -30.02 11.59
C LEU A 151 -5.49 -30.76 11.38
N THR A 152 -6.58 -30.03 11.15
CA THR A 152 -7.88 -30.64 10.82
C THR A 152 -7.88 -31.25 9.41
N CYS A 153 -7.20 -30.62 8.44
CA CYS A 153 -7.07 -31.13 7.07
C CYS A 153 -6.23 -32.42 7.01
N LEU A 154 -5.19 -32.52 7.84
CA LEU A 154 -4.32 -33.70 7.92
C LEU A 154 -4.97 -34.91 8.62
N LYS A 155 -6.02 -34.68 9.42
CA LYS A 155 -6.65 -35.75 10.20
C LYS A 155 -7.41 -36.72 9.28
N GLY A 156 -6.94 -37.97 9.22
CA GLY A 156 -7.56 -39.05 8.44
C GLY A 156 -7.12 -39.15 6.98
N ARG A 157 -6.00 -38.50 6.62
CA ARG A 157 -5.39 -38.62 5.28
C ARG A 157 -4.09 -39.40 5.36
N ASP A 158 -3.95 -40.38 4.48
CA ASP A 158 -2.87 -41.38 4.55
C ASP A 158 -1.98 -41.40 3.30
N SER A 159 -2.36 -40.68 2.23
CA SER A 159 -1.54 -40.59 1.02
C SER A 159 -0.81 -39.25 0.90
N ALA A 160 0.41 -39.29 0.35
CA ALA A 160 1.20 -38.09 0.08
C ALA A 160 0.46 -37.11 -0.85
N GLU A 161 -0.35 -37.60 -1.79
CA GLU A 161 -1.16 -36.81 -2.71
C GLU A 161 -2.30 -36.05 -1.99
N GLU A 162 -2.87 -36.65 -0.95
CA GLU A 162 -3.88 -36.02 -0.11
C GLU A 162 -3.32 -34.94 0.83
N ILE A 163 -2.12 -35.19 1.39
CA ILE A 163 -1.36 -34.20 2.16
C ILE A 163 -0.96 -33.03 1.24
N LEU A 164 -0.51 -33.33 0.02
CA LEU A 164 -0.24 -32.33 -1.02
C LEU A 164 -1.48 -31.52 -1.39
N ARG A 165 -2.69 -32.11 -1.39
CA ARG A 165 -3.95 -31.36 -1.56
C ARG A 165 -4.26 -30.44 -0.38
N CYS A 166 -3.92 -30.82 0.85
CA CYS A 166 -4.05 -29.94 2.02
C CYS A 166 -3.04 -28.79 1.98
N CYS A 167 -1.77 -29.06 1.68
CA CYS A 167 -0.72 -28.05 1.55
C CYS A 167 -0.96 -27.15 0.33
N GLY A 168 -1.31 -27.73 -0.82
CA GLY A 168 -1.63 -27.02 -2.06
C GLY A 168 -2.95 -26.24 -1.96
N GLY A 169 -3.93 -26.71 -1.19
CA GLY A 169 -5.17 -25.98 -0.90
C GLY A 169 -4.98 -24.80 0.06
N LEU A 170 -3.98 -24.85 0.95
CA LEU A 170 -3.58 -23.71 1.80
C LEU A 170 -2.71 -22.70 1.07
N ILE A 171 -1.92 -23.13 0.08
CA ILE A 171 -1.12 -22.23 -0.77
C ILE A 171 -2.00 -21.61 -1.88
N SER A 172 -3.05 -22.31 -2.30
CA SER A 172 -4.07 -21.82 -3.23
C SER A 172 -5.37 -21.49 -2.50
N ILE A 173 -5.30 -20.74 -1.39
CA ILE A 173 -6.47 -19.95 -0.96
C ILE A 173 -6.67 -18.92 -2.06
N LYS A 174 -7.48 -19.28 -3.05
CA LYS A 174 -7.98 -18.37 -4.07
C LYS A 174 -8.61 -17.21 -3.30
N ARG A 175 -7.92 -16.06 -3.23
CA ARG A 175 -8.40 -14.87 -2.49
C ARG A 175 -9.83 -14.60 -2.97
N SER A 176 -10.83 -14.93 -2.14
CA SER A 176 -12.23 -14.59 -2.42
C SER A 176 -12.41 -13.07 -2.50
N ASP A 177 -11.50 -12.34 -1.86
CA ASP A 177 -11.63 -10.91 -1.60
C ASP A 177 -11.01 -10.04 -2.71
N GLY A 178 -10.57 -10.67 -3.82
CA GLY A 178 -10.01 -10.00 -4.99
C GLY A 178 -8.50 -9.71 -4.88
N PRO A 179 -7.85 -9.36 -6.00
CA PRO A 179 -6.39 -9.18 -6.06
C PRO A 179 -5.88 -7.99 -5.23
N CYS A 180 -6.74 -7.03 -4.91
CA CYS A 180 -6.34 -5.77 -4.28
C CYS A 180 -6.39 -5.75 -2.75
N VAL A 181 -6.98 -6.76 -2.12
CA VAL A 181 -7.07 -6.82 -0.65
C VAL A 181 -5.72 -7.31 -0.11
N PRO A 182 -5.05 -6.51 0.75
CA PRO A 182 -3.74 -6.87 1.26
C PRO A 182 -3.84 -8.02 2.28
N ASP A 183 -2.78 -8.83 2.38
CA ASP A 183 -2.75 -10.01 3.28
C ASP A 183 -3.10 -9.66 4.74
N TRP A 184 -2.64 -8.50 5.22
CA TRP A 184 -2.93 -8.08 6.60
C TRP A 184 -4.42 -7.87 6.83
N ALA A 185 -5.20 -7.42 5.84
CA ALA A 185 -6.63 -7.18 5.99
C ALA A 185 -7.41 -8.50 6.04
N ILE A 186 -6.92 -9.53 5.33
CA ILE A 186 -7.47 -10.89 5.36
C ILE A 186 -7.22 -11.53 6.72
N VAL A 187 -6.00 -11.40 7.25
CA VAL A 187 -5.57 -12.06 8.50
C VAL A 187 -6.06 -11.34 9.76
N LEU A 188 -5.92 -10.01 9.80
CA LEU A 188 -6.20 -9.19 11.00
C LEU A 188 -7.59 -8.53 10.97
N GLY A 189 -8.27 -8.56 9.82
CA GLY A 189 -9.49 -7.81 9.56
C GLY A 189 -9.21 -6.41 8.96
N PRO A 190 -10.20 -5.82 8.26
CA PRO A 190 -10.04 -4.57 7.51
C PRO A 190 -9.73 -3.35 8.39
N ASP A 191 -10.13 -3.38 9.67
CA ASP A 191 -9.93 -2.28 10.61
C ASP A 191 -8.59 -2.35 11.35
N SER A 192 -7.85 -3.46 11.23
CA SER A 192 -6.66 -3.76 12.04
C SER A 192 -5.36 -3.53 11.27
N CYS A 193 -5.20 -2.38 10.61
CA CYS A 193 -4.00 -2.09 9.82
C CYS A 193 -2.73 -2.07 10.70
N PRO A 194 -1.69 -2.86 10.38
CA PRO A 194 -0.47 -2.91 11.19
C PRO A 194 0.37 -1.63 11.06
N TYR A 195 0.22 -0.89 9.96
CA TYR A 195 1.03 0.29 9.62
C TYR A 195 0.48 1.61 10.19
N GLY A 196 -0.78 1.64 10.62
CA GLY A 196 -1.45 2.90 10.95
C GLY A 196 -2.96 2.79 10.97
N ARG A 197 -3.63 3.88 10.59
CA ARG A 197 -5.08 3.94 10.38
C ARG A 197 -5.39 4.70 9.10
N VAL A 198 -6.54 4.42 8.49
CA VAL A 198 -7.02 5.24 7.36
C VAL A 198 -7.69 6.49 7.91
N VAL A 199 -7.27 7.66 7.43
CA VAL A 199 -7.99 8.92 7.63
C VAL A 199 -8.85 9.16 6.41
N ALA A 200 -10.16 9.13 6.59
CA ALA A 200 -11.13 9.39 5.54
C ALA A 200 -11.59 10.85 5.60
N LEU A 201 -11.37 11.57 4.51
CA LEU A 201 -11.97 12.86 4.20
C LEU A 201 -12.99 12.66 3.07
N PRO A 202 -13.93 13.59 2.85
CA PRO A 202 -14.80 13.49 1.69
C PRO A 202 -13.96 13.46 0.40
N PHE A 203 -14.15 12.42 -0.41
CA PHE A 203 -13.44 12.19 -1.68
C PHE A 203 -11.91 12.03 -1.59
N SER A 204 -11.33 11.96 -0.39
CA SER A 204 -9.89 11.81 -0.17
C SER A 204 -9.65 10.90 1.01
N SER A 205 -8.68 10.00 0.93
CA SER A 205 -8.28 9.23 2.10
C SER A 205 -6.81 8.88 2.03
N PHE A 206 -6.17 8.78 3.19
CA PHE A 206 -4.74 8.51 3.29
C PHE A 206 -4.40 7.71 4.53
N THR A 207 -3.27 7.00 4.48
CA THR A 207 -2.74 6.29 5.65
C THR A 207 -2.12 7.28 6.63
N TRP A 208 -2.51 7.20 7.90
CA TRP A 208 -1.87 7.88 9.02
C TRP A 208 -0.96 6.90 9.78
N PRO A 209 0.37 7.07 9.73
CA PRO A 209 1.31 6.16 10.39
C PRO A 209 1.14 6.11 11.92
N LYS A 210 1.49 4.98 12.55
CA LYS A 210 1.45 4.85 14.02
C LYS A 210 2.41 5.81 14.74
N SER A 211 3.58 6.05 14.16
CA SER A 211 4.62 6.92 14.72
C SER A 211 5.00 7.98 13.68
N PRO A 212 4.17 9.02 13.49
CA PRO A 212 4.38 9.99 12.42
C PRO A 212 5.60 10.86 12.67
N VAL A 213 6.40 11.08 11.63
CA VAL A 213 7.49 12.08 11.60
C VAL A 213 7.06 13.31 10.80
N LEU A 214 7.83 14.41 10.85
CA LEU A 214 7.49 15.68 10.17
C LEU A 214 7.07 15.49 8.70
N GLY A 215 7.76 14.62 7.97
CA GLY A 215 7.42 14.33 6.57
C GLY A 215 6.02 13.71 6.38
N ASP A 216 5.52 12.96 7.36
CA ASP A 216 4.19 12.36 7.31
C ASP A 216 3.10 13.40 7.56
N TYR A 217 3.35 14.37 8.44
CA TYR A 217 2.46 15.53 8.62
C TYR A 217 2.34 16.36 7.35
N LEU A 218 3.48 16.64 6.68
CA LEU A 218 3.47 17.37 5.40
C LEU A 218 2.74 16.58 4.31
N ALA A 219 2.97 15.27 4.23
CA ALA A 219 2.29 14.42 3.26
C ALA A 219 0.78 14.31 3.53
N ALA A 220 0.36 14.21 4.80
CA ALA A 220 -1.05 14.25 5.18
C ALA A 220 -1.70 15.59 4.82
N PHE A 221 -1.00 16.71 5.07
CA PHE A 221 -1.44 18.04 4.67
C PHE A 221 -1.69 18.12 3.16
N TYR A 222 -0.70 17.78 2.33
CA TYR A 222 -0.88 17.81 0.87
C TYR A 222 -1.93 16.82 0.36
N SER A 223 -2.11 15.67 1.02
CA SER A 223 -3.20 14.73 0.69
C SER A 223 -4.60 15.30 0.97
N SER A 224 -4.71 16.26 1.89
CA SER A 224 -5.95 16.98 2.21
C SER A 224 -6.21 18.21 1.34
N VAL A 225 -5.17 18.81 0.74
CA VAL A 225 -5.27 20.03 -0.08
C VAL A 225 -6.28 19.88 -1.22
N LEU A 226 -6.31 18.73 -1.88
CA LEU A 226 -7.26 18.49 -2.98
C LEU A 226 -8.72 18.58 -2.52
N PHE A 227 -9.04 18.04 -1.34
CA PHE A 227 -10.39 18.13 -0.78
C PHE A 227 -10.77 19.59 -0.48
N VAL A 228 -9.88 20.34 0.18
CA VAL A 228 -10.10 21.76 0.49
C VAL A 228 -10.26 22.59 -0.79
N PHE A 229 -9.44 22.32 -1.82
CA PHE A 229 -9.51 22.99 -3.10
C PHE A 229 -10.85 22.75 -3.81
N ILE A 230 -11.36 21.51 -3.80
CA ILE A 230 -12.65 21.20 -4.41
C ILE A 230 -13.81 21.83 -3.67
N LEU A 231 -13.80 21.82 -2.33
CA LEU A 231 -14.79 22.53 -1.54
C LEU A 231 -14.80 24.03 -1.88
N PHE A 232 -13.61 24.63 -1.96
CA PHE A 232 -13.47 26.03 -2.39
C PHE A 232 -13.98 26.26 -3.81
N ALA A 233 -13.66 25.38 -4.76
CA ALA A 233 -14.10 25.50 -6.16
C ALA A 233 -15.64 25.40 -6.29
N VAL A 234 -16.28 24.51 -5.51
CA VAL A 234 -17.74 24.42 -5.44
C VAL A 234 -18.34 25.72 -4.89
N CYS A 235 -17.85 26.21 -3.75
CA CYS A 235 -18.30 27.49 -3.19
C CYS A 235 -18.08 28.66 -4.17
N ALA A 236 -16.91 28.74 -4.80
CA ALA A 236 -16.59 29.78 -5.77
C ALA A 236 -17.47 29.72 -7.03
N THR A 237 -17.89 28.53 -7.44
CA THR A 237 -18.85 28.35 -8.54
C THR A 237 -20.17 29.03 -8.22
N PHE A 238 -20.72 28.82 -7.03
CA PHE A 238 -21.99 29.43 -6.61
C PHE A 238 -21.87 30.94 -6.34
N LEU A 239 -20.78 31.37 -5.70
CA LEU A 239 -20.60 32.77 -5.28
C LEU A 239 -20.15 33.69 -6.42
N LYS A 240 -19.21 33.24 -7.26
CA LYS A 240 -18.64 34.06 -8.34
C LYS A 240 -19.28 33.82 -9.69
N ARG A 241 -20.03 32.72 -9.85
CA ARG A 241 -20.63 32.28 -11.13
C ARG A 241 -19.61 32.29 -12.30
N SER A 242 -18.34 32.03 -12.01
CA SER A 242 -17.30 32.04 -13.03
C SER A 242 -17.20 30.67 -13.70
N LYS A 243 -17.12 30.71 -15.04
CA LYS A 243 -17.01 29.53 -15.90
C LYS A 243 -15.84 28.62 -15.51
N LEU A 244 -14.71 29.21 -15.10
CA LEU A 244 -13.53 28.43 -14.72
C LEU A 244 -13.78 27.57 -13.48
N TRP A 245 -14.43 28.12 -12.44
CA TRP A 245 -14.74 27.34 -11.24
C TRP A 245 -15.70 26.20 -11.54
N PHE A 246 -16.70 26.46 -12.39
CA PHE A 246 -17.60 25.42 -12.87
C PHE A 246 -16.84 24.32 -13.65
N GLU A 247 -15.97 24.70 -14.60
CA GLU A 247 -15.12 23.77 -15.35
C GLU A 247 -14.25 22.90 -14.43
N LEU A 248 -13.69 23.47 -13.36
CA LEU A 248 -12.89 22.73 -12.38
C LEU A 248 -13.71 21.70 -11.62
N VAL A 249 -14.94 22.04 -11.23
CA VAL A 249 -15.86 21.10 -10.56
C VAL A 249 -16.24 19.95 -11.49
N VAL A 250 -16.57 20.25 -12.75
CA VAL A 250 -16.91 19.21 -13.73
C VAL A 250 -15.69 18.33 -14.03
N LEU A 251 -14.51 18.93 -14.24
CA LEU A 251 -13.25 18.18 -14.46
C LEU A 251 -12.93 17.25 -13.27
N PHE A 252 -13.21 17.65 -12.03
CA PHE A 252 -13.05 16.79 -10.86
C PHE A 252 -13.93 15.53 -10.95
N PHE A 253 -15.22 15.68 -11.25
CA PHE A 253 -16.13 14.54 -11.41
C PHE A 253 -15.76 13.67 -12.62
N THR A 254 -15.33 14.28 -13.73
CA THR A 254 -14.80 13.53 -14.89
C THR A 254 -13.55 12.74 -14.51
N SER A 255 -12.62 13.35 -13.77
CA SER A 255 -11.43 12.68 -13.26
C SER A 255 -11.78 11.51 -12.33
N TRP A 256 -12.81 11.68 -11.49
CA TRP A 256 -13.35 10.63 -10.61
C TRP A 256 -13.96 9.46 -11.40
N ALA A 257 -14.67 9.74 -12.50
CA ALA A 257 -15.19 8.69 -13.37
C ALA A 257 -14.06 7.92 -14.08
N VAL A 258 -13.09 8.65 -14.66
CA VAL A 258 -11.93 8.06 -15.36
C VAL A 258 -11.11 7.16 -14.44
N GLN A 259 -10.80 7.59 -13.21
CA GLN A 259 -10.08 6.73 -12.27
C GLN A 259 -10.86 5.47 -11.90
N THR A 260 -12.19 5.55 -11.82
CA THR A 260 -13.03 4.43 -11.39
C THR A 260 -13.02 3.34 -12.46
N ILE A 261 -13.10 3.76 -13.73
CA ILE A 261 -12.97 2.86 -14.88
C ILE A 261 -11.54 2.28 -14.93
N ALA A 262 -10.51 3.13 -14.82
CA ALA A 262 -9.13 2.70 -14.90
C ALA A 262 -8.75 1.70 -13.80
N LYS A 263 -9.27 1.88 -12.58
CA LYS A 263 -9.04 0.96 -11.45
C LYS A 263 -9.64 -0.43 -11.68
N LYS A 264 -10.81 -0.50 -12.34
CA LYS A 264 -11.43 -1.78 -12.71
C LYS A 264 -10.65 -2.52 -13.79
N ILE A 265 -9.87 -1.81 -14.60
CA ILE A 265 -9.06 -2.42 -15.67
C ILE A 265 -7.70 -2.88 -15.11
N ALA A 266 -7.06 -2.08 -14.25
CA ALA A 266 -5.69 -2.34 -13.82
C ALA A 266 -5.56 -3.32 -12.64
N GLU A 267 -6.55 -3.36 -11.73
CA GLU A 267 -6.62 -4.26 -10.56
C GLU A 267 -5.30 -4.45 -9.77
N MET A 268 -4.44 -3.43 -9.72
CA MET A 268 -3.14 -3.53 -9.07
C MET A 268 -3.24 -3.23 -7.58
N GLU A 269 -2.64 -4.10 -6.76
CA GLU A 269 -2.52 -3.92 -5.32
C GLU A 269 -1.69 -2.68 -4.94
N ARG A 270 -1.91 -2.17 -3.73
CA ARG A 270 -1.11 -1.08 -3.17
C ARG A 270 0.19 -1.63 -2.57
N PRO A 271 1.25 -0.81 -2.47
CA PRO A 271 2.49 -1.28 -1.86
C PRO A 271 2.29 -1.61 -0.37
N ARG A 272 3.19 -2.45 0.16
CA ARG A 272 3.28 -2.72 1.61
C ARG A 272 3.46 -1.39 2.36
N GLY A 273 2.72 -1.21 3.45
CA GLY A 273 2.67 0.05 4.20
C GLY A 273 1.34 0.80 4.07
N SER A 274 0.58 0.58 2.99
CA SER A 274 -0.76 1.15 2.83
C SER A 274 -1.78 0.50 3.78
N CYS A 275 -2.60 1.33 4.43
CA CYS A 275 -3.78 0.88 5.17
C CYS A 275 -5.06 0.82 4.31
N HIS A 276 -5.00 1.18 3.03
CA HIS A 276 -6.14 1.02 2.13
C HIS A 276 -6.27 -0.40 1.59
N ILE A 277 -7.50 -0.90 1.59
CA ILE A 277 -7.88 -2.23 1.06
C ILE A 277 -8.35 -2.20 -0.41
N THR A 278 -8.29 -1.05 -1.07
CA THR A 278 -8.73 -0.86 -2.46
C THR A 278 -7.56 -0.84 -3.43
N CYS A 279 -7.82 -1.15 -4.70
CA CYS A 279 -6.82 -1.09 -5.75
C CYS A 279 -6.12 0.28 -5.83
N GLY A 280 -4.80 0.22 -6.06
CA GLY A 280 -3.90 1.37 -6.05
C GLY A 280 -3.75 2.06 -7.41
N MET A 281 -3.95 1.34 -8.53
CA MET A 281 -3.63 1.88 -9.85
C MET A 281 -4.88 2.27 -10.65
N PRO A 282 -4.90 3.47 -11.28
CA PRO A 282 -3.98 4.60 -11.08
C PRO A 282 -4.25 5.32 -9.75
N SER A 283 -3.29 6.14 -9.31
CA SER A 283 -3.50 7.01 -8.16
C SER A 283 -4.50 8.12 -8.48
N GLY A 284 -5.61 8.14 -7.76
CA GLY A 284 -6.70 9.10 -7.94
C GLY A 284 -6.30 10.55 -7.66
N HIS A 285 -5.64 10.76 -6.52
CA HIS A 285 -5.11 12.08 -6.14
C HIS A 285 -4.12 12.62 -7.16
N ALA A 286 -3.23 11.78 -7.68
CA ALA A 286 -2.27 12.18 -8.70
C ALA A 286 -2.98 12.57 -10.00
N LEU A 287 -3.94 11.76 -10.45
CA LEU A 287 -4.74 12.04 -11.66
C LEU A 287 -5.51 13.36 -11.53
N MET A 288 -6.26 13.55 -10.44
CA MET A 288 -7.06 14.76 -10.23
C MET A 288 -6.21 16.02 -10.03
N SER A 289 -5.14 15.94 -9.24
CA SER A 289 -4.27 17.11 -9.00
C SER A 289 -3.59 17.54 -10.28
N MET A 290 -3.09 16.60 -11.09
CA MET A 290 -2.42 16.92 -12.35
C MET A 290 -3.38 17.38 -13.44
N SER A 291 -4.62 16.87 -13.49
CA SER A 291 -5.63 17.36 -14.44
C SER A 291 -6.02 18.81 -14.14
N ILE A 292 -6.28 19.12 -12.87
CA ILE A 292 -6.59 20.47 -12.40
C ILE A 292 -5.39 21.40 -12.63
N MET A 293 -4.19 20.98 -12.23
CA MET A 293 -2.96 21.75 -12.42
C MET A 293 -2.76 22.09 -13.89
N MET A 294 -2.88 21.09 -14.79
CA MET A 294 -2.70 21.30 -16.22
C MET A 294 -3.76 22.25 -16.80
N LEU A 295 -5.03 22.11 -16.40
CA LEU A 295 -6.09 23.03 -16.82
C LEU A 295 -5.78 24.48 -16.39
N LEU A 296 -5.35 24.69 -15.14
CA LEU A 296 -5.00 26.01 -14.61
C LEU A 296 -3.76 26.59 -15.30
N LEU A 297 -2.73 25.78 -15.55
CA LEU A 297 -1.53 26.21 -16.28
C LEU A 297 -1.87 26.61 -17.72
N LEU A 298 -2.77 25.92 -18.39
CA LEU A 298 -3.19 26.28 -19.76
C LEU A 298 -4.05 27.55 -19.76
N HIS A 299 -4.96 27.72 -18.80
CA HIS A 299 -5.79 28.94 -18.69
C HIS A 299 -4.97 30.19 -18.33
N TYR A 300 -4.11 30.11 -17.32
CA TYR A 300 -3.34 31.28 -16.84
C TYR A 300 -1.98 31.44 -17.51
N GLY A 301 -1.34 30.33 -17.86
CA GLY A 301 -0.03 30.33 -18.50
C GLY A 301 -0.13 30.37 -20.02
N GLY A 302 -1.04 29.63 -20.65
CA GLY A 302 -1.03 29.42 -22.10
C GLY A 302 -1.03 30.69 -22.95
N ARG A 303 -1.84 31.70 -22.61
CA ARG A 303 -1.87 32.98 -23.35
C ARG A 303 -0.57 33.77 -23.20
N GLU A 304 -0.14 33.96 -21.95
CA GLU A 304 1.03 34.77 -21.63
C GLU A 304 2.33 34.08 -22.05
N LEU A 305 2.42 32.75 -21.96
CA LEU A 305 3.60 31.98 -22.35
C LEU A 305 3.80 32.00 -23.86
N LEU A 306 2.71 31.94 -24.65
CA LEU A 306 2.78 32.07 -26.11
C LEU A 306 3.24 33.47 -26.53
N THR A 307 2.72 34.51 -25.88
CA THR A 307 3.17 35.90 -26.10
C THR A 307 4.60 36.12 -25.65
N LEU A 308 5.01 35.52 -24.52
CA LEU A 308 6.39 35.57 -24.05
C LEU A 308 7.32 34.85 -25.02
N ALA A 309 6.96 33.66 -25.50
CA ALA A 309 7.74 32.90 -26.46
C ALA A 309 7.92 33.62 -27.79
N SER A 310 6.89 34.31 -28.29
CA SER A 310 7.02 35.13 -29.50
C SER A 310 7.94 36.33 -29.29
N ASN A 311 7.89 36.95 -28.11
CA ASN A 311 8.70 38.12 -27.78
C ASN A 311 10.15 37.77 -27.43
N LEU A 312 10.41 36.60 -26.83
CA LEU A 312 11.76 36.13 -26.53
C LEU A 312 12.58 35.88 -27.80
N ARG A 313 11.94 35.62 -28.93
CA ARG A 313 12.63 35.48 -30.23
C ARG A 313 13.26 36.78 -30.73
N SER A 314 12.84 37.94 -30.19
CA SER A 314 13.34 39.25 -30.61
C SER A 314 14.12 40.00 -29.51
N LEU A 315 14.35 39.40 -28.33
CA LEU A 315 14.95 40.11 -27.20
C LEU A 315 16.46 39.89 -27.08
N ASP A 316 17.18 41.01 -27.07
CA ASP A 316 18.57 41.14 -26.68
C ASP A 316 18.72 40.82 -25.17
N ILE A 317 19.59 39.86 -24.84
CA ILE A 317 19.67 39.19 -23.53
C ILE A 317 20.07 40.14 -22.39
N HIS A 318 20.67 41.29 -22.73
CA HIS A 318 21.32 42.15 -21.74
C HIS A 318 20.39 43.12 -20.99
N ASN A 319 19.13 43.34 -21.40
CA ASN A 319 18.21 44.28 -20.74
C ASN A 319 16.76 43.76 -20.60
N ILE A 320 16.59 42.52 -20.14
CA ILE A 320 15.25 41.91 -20.01
C ILE A 320 14.55 42.43 -18.75
N VAL A 321 13.79 43.52 -18.89
CA VAL A 321 12.75 43.89 -17.92
C VAL A 321 11.49 43.11 -18.27
N LEU A 322 11.13 42.10 -17.46
CA LEU A 322 9.91 41.33 -17.70
C LEU A 322 8.67 42.23 -17.59
N PRO A 323 7.76 42.20 -18.59
CA PRO A 323 6.49 42.91 -18.51
C PRO A 323 5.70 42.49 -17.27
N ARG A 324 4.84 43.40 -16.77
CA ARG A 324 4.09 43.20 -15.52
C ARG A 324 3.22 41.96 -15.59
N GLU A 325 2.68 41.68 -16.76
CA GLU A 325 1.83 40.55 -17.14
C GLU A 325 2.61 39.23 -16.98
N ALA A 326 3.82 39.16 -17.54
CA ALA A 326 4.68 37.98 -17.40
C ALA A 326 5.07 37.72 -15.94
N ARG A 327 5.37 38.78 -15.17
CA ARG A 327 5.63 38.63 -13.72
C ARG A 327 4.42 38.08 -12.96
N LEU A 328 3.21 38.50 -13.34
CA LEU A 328 1.99 38.00 -12.72
C LEU A 328 1.71 36.55 -13.12
N ALA A 329 1.90 36.18 -14.38
CA ALA A 329 1.78 34.80 -14.86
C ALA A 329 2.76 33.86 -14.14
N LEU A 330 4.03 34.28 -13.99
CA LEU A 330 5.03 33.51 -13.24
C LEU A 330 4.64 33.29 -11.79
N LYS A 331 4.05 34.29 -11.12
CA LYS A 331 3.53 34.14 -9.76
C LYS A 331 2.40 33.10 -9.70
N TYR A 332 1.45 33.15 -10.63
CA TYR A 332 0.36 32.17 -10.68
C TYR A 332 0.87 30.76 -10.99
N ILE A 333 1.75 30.61 -11.98
CA ILE A 333 2.37 29.31 -12.32
C ILE A 333 3.11 28.75 -11.11
N SER A 334 3.95 29.56 -10.46
CA SER A 334 4.70 29.13 -9.26
C SER A 334 3.76 28.69 -8.14
N PHE A 335 2.68 29.44 -7.91
CA PHE A 335 1.67 29.10 -6.90
C PHE A 335 0.93 27.81 -7.23
N ILE A 336 0.53 27.61 -8.49
CA ILE A 336 -0.12 26.39 -8.98
C ILE A 336 0.80 25.18 -8.77
N LEU A 337 2.07 25.29 -9.17
CA LEU A 337 3.05 24.21 -9.01
C LEU A 337 3.28 23.88 -7.53
N LEU A 338 3.43 24.89 -6.67
CA LEU A 338 3.62 24.72 -5.23
C LEU A 338 2.47 23.96 -4.55
N ILE A 339 1.24 24.15 -5.04
CA ILE A 339 0.05 23.50 -4.49
C ILE A 339 -0.08 22.06 -5.00
N PHE A 340 0.01 21.84 -6.31
CA PHE A 340 -0.40 20.58 -6.92
C PHE A 340 0.72 19.56 -7.09
N VAL A 341 1.97 19.99 -7.31
CA VAL A 341 3.10 19.06 -7.52
C VAL A 341 3.42 18.19 -6.29
N PRO A 342 3.32 18.68 -5.04
CA PRO A 342 3.59 17.84 -3.88
C PRO A 342 2.52 16.77 -3.59
N ILE A 343 1.33 16.85 -4.21
CA ILE A 343 0.23 15.90 -3.97
C ILE A 343 0.60 14.48 -4.45
N PRO A 344 1.10 14.26 -5.69
CA PRO A 344 1.67 12.97 -6.09
C PRO A 344 2.74 12.43 -5.11
N TRP A 345 3.67 13.28 -4.68
CA TRP A 345 4.73 12.90 -3.74
C TRP A 345 4.15 12.42 -2.40
N SER A 346 3.12 13.09 -1.89
CA SER A 346 2.52 12.72 -0.61
C SER A 346 1.96 11.30 -0.61
N ARG A 347 1.43 10.84 -1.75
CA ARG A 347 0.90 9.47 -1.92
C ARG A 347 2.00 8.41 -1.85
N VAL A 348 3.18 8.71 -2.37
CA VAL A 348 4.35 7.84 -2.27
C VAL A 348 4.89 7.86 -0.83
N LYS A 349 5.01 9.05 -0.23
CA LYS A 349 5.55 9.23 1.12
C LYS A 349 4.73 8.48 2.19
N LEU A 350 3.41 8.45 2.06
CA LEU A 350 2.50 7.72 2.96
C LEU A 350 2.37 6.23 2.62
N ASN A 351 3.15 5.71 1.67
CA ASN A 351 3.04 4.35 1.14
C ASN A 351 1.63 3.99 0.64
N ASP A 352 0.81 4.98 0.27
CA ASP A 352 -0.54 4.73 -0.24
C ASP A 352 -0.53 4.25 -1.69
N HIS A 353 0.53 4.58 -2.43
CA HIS A 353 0.75 4.22 -3.83
C HIS A 353 2.24 4.05 -4.12
N SER A 354 2.59 3.18 -5.07
CA SER A 354 3.96 3.10 -5.58
C SER A 354 4.28 4.28 -6.49
N PRO A 355 5.57 4.65 -6.69
CA PRO A 355 5.96 5.68 -7.63
C PRO A 355 5.38 5.46 -9.03
N TRP A 356 5.35 4.21 -9.50
CA TRP A 356 4.79 3.85 -10.81
C TRP A 356 3.28 4.13 -10.92
N GLN A 357 2.50 3.75 -9.89
CA GLN A 357 1.06 4.01 -9.84
C GLN A 357 0.75 5.52 -9.87
N VAL A 358 1.61 6.30 -9.22
CA VAL A 358 1.53 7.76 -9.21
C VAL A 358 1.89 8.34 -10.57
N THR A 359 2.98 7.89 -11.20
CA THR A 359 3.40 8.34 -12.55
C THR A 359 2.32 8.13 -13.59
N ILE A 360 1.68 6.95 -13.62
CA ILE A 360 0.56 6.69 -14.54
C ILE A 360 -0.62 7.61 -14.23
N GLY A 361 -0.95 7.81 -12.95
CA GLY A 361 -1.97 8.76 -12.54
C GLY A 361 -1.68 10.17 -13.04
N CYS A 362 -0.45 10.65 -12.87
CA CYS A 362 -0.01 11.95 -13.35
C CYS A 362 -0.13 12.08 -14.88
N GLY A 363 0.31 11.07 -15.64
CA GLY A 363 0.21 11.07 -17.10
C GLY A 363 -1.22 11.14 -17.60
N LEU A 364 -2.12 10.32 -17.03
CA LEU A 364 -3.56 10.36 -17.34
C LEU A 364 -4.19 11.71 -16.93
N GLY A 365 -3.79 12.26 -15.79
CA GLY A 365 -4.25 13.55 -15.31
C GLY A 365 -3.87 14.69 -16.27
N ILE A 366 -2.59 14.76 -16.66
CA ILE A 366 -2.10 15.74 -17.63
C ILE A 366 -2.86 15.64 -18.94
N LEU A 367 -2.98 14.43 -19.50
CA LEU A 367 -3.71 14.19 -20.76
C LEU A 367 -5.16 14.66 -20.65
N LEU A 368 -5.85 14.30 -19.56
CA LEU A 368 -7.23 14.71 -19.32
C LEU A 368 -7.37 16.23 -19.22
N GLY A 369 -6.44 16.90 -18.54
CA GLY A 369 -6.43 18.38 -18.44
C GLY A 369 -6.25 19.07 -19.80
N VAL A 370 -5.35 18.55 -20.64
CA VAL A 370 -5.13 19.07 -22.01
C VAL A 370 -6.37 18.88 -22.89
N VAL A 371 -6.95 17.67 -22.88
CA VAL A 371 -8.17 17.36 -23.63
C VAL A 371 -9.31 18.27 -23.18
N TRP A 372 -9.50 18.42 -21.86
CA TRP A 372 -10.54 19.27 -21.30
C TRP A 372 -10.38 20.73 -21.73
N PHE A 373 -9.18 21.30 -21.59
CA PHE A 373 -8.89 22.67 -22.02
C PHE A 373 -9.17 22.88 -23.51
N THR A 374 -8.79 21.91 -24.35
CA THR A 374 -9.02 21.95 -25.80
C THR A 374 -10.52 21.98 -26.10
N LEU A 375 -11.30 21.07 -25.51
CA LEU A 375 -12.76 21.03 -25.67
C LEU A 375 -13.42 22.33 -25.18
N SER A 376 -13.04 22.81 -24.00
CA SER A 376 -13.53 24.09 -23.44
C SER A 376 -13.19 25.29 -24.32
N THR A 377 -12.06 25.27 -25.02
CA THR A 377 -11.66 26.35 -25.94
C THR A 377 -12.46 26.29 -27.23
N LEU A 378 -12.62 25.11 -27.82
CA LEU A 378 -13.41 24.90 -29.04
C LEU A 378 -14.87 25.28 -28.83
N SER A 379 -15.46 24.92 -27.68
CA SER A 379 -16.84 25.31 -27.36
C SER A 379 -17.03 26.83 -27.31
N ASN A 380 -16.02 27.58 -26.85
CA ASN A 380 -16.11 29.05 -26.77
C ASN A 380 -15.94 29.70 -28.15
N ALA A 381 -15.05 29.16 -28.98
CA ALA A 381 -14.83 29.65 -30.33
C ALA A 381 -16.12 29.51 -31.18
N GLY A 382 -16.83 28.38 -31.05
CA GLY A 382 -18.12 28.14 -31.71
C GLY A 382 -19.16 29.19 -31.33
N CYS A 383 -19.36 29.47 -30.04
CA CYS A 383 -20.34 30.45 -29.59
C CYS A 383 -20.01 31.89 -30.03
N SER A 384 -18.74 32.29 -30.06
CA SER A 384 -18.36 33.64 -30.48
C SER A 384 -18.68 33.92 -31.95
N ASN A 385 -18.57 32.91 -32.82
CA ASN A 385 -18.84 33.09 -34.24
C ASN A 385 -20.35 33.15 -34.52
N THR A 386 -21.16 32.37 -33.80
CA THR A 386 -22.62 32.42 -33.93
C THR A 386 -23.19 33.76 -33.44
N TRP A 387 -22.71 34.29 -32.31
CA TRP A 387 -23.19 35.59 -31.81
C TRP A 387 -22.82 36.74 -32.74
N LYS A 388 -21.59 36.80 -33.26
CA LYS A 388 -21.20 37.82 -34.25
C LYS A 388 -22.02 37.74 -35.53
N ALA A 389 -22.40 36.54 -35.98
CA ALA A 389 -23.25 36.36 -37.15
C ALA A 389 -24.70 36.83 -36.93
N VAL A 390 -25.22 36.71 -35.71
CA VAL A 390 -26.58 37.16 -35.35
C VAL A 390 -26.62 38.66 -35.03
N SER A 391 -25.56 39.21 -34.44
CA SER A 391 -25.51 40.61 -34.00
C SER A 391 -25.00 41.59 -35.04
N SER A 392 -24.67 41.15 -36.26
CA SER A 392 -24.51 42.05 -37.40
C SER A 392 -25.88 42.21 -38.06
N PRO A 393 -26.73 43.18 -37.64
CA PRO A 393 -27.86 43.55 -38.48
C PRO A 393 -27.28 43.87 -39.84
N LYS A 394 -27.81 43.24 -40.90
CA LYS A 394 -27.62 43.72 -42.26
C LYS A 394 -28.07 45.18 -42.20
N ARG A 395 -27.11 46.09 -42.05
CA ARG A 395 -27.33 47.52 -42.23
C ARG A 395 -27.73 47.59 -43.68
N SER A 396 -29.04 47.57 -43.91
CA SER A 396 -29.65 47.92 -45.16
C SER A 396 -28.94 49.19 -45.57
N GLN A 397 -28.03 49.09 -46.53
CA GLN A 397 -27.64 50.22 -47.34
C GLN A 397 -28.88 50.56 -48.14
N SER A 398 -29.89 51.11 -47.46
CA SER A 398 -30.91 51.91 -48.11
C SER A 398 -30.14 53.09 -48.65
N ASN A 399 -29.87 53.01 -49.95
CA ASN A 399 -29.52 54.11 -50.82
C ASN A 399 -30.14 55.40 -50.27
N ILE A 400 -29.33 56.21 -49.59
CA ILE A 400 -29.62 57.63 -49.50
C ILE A 400 -29.20 58.13 -50.87
N GLU A 401 -30.20 58.19 -51.76
CA GLU A 401 -30.16 58.95 -52.99
C GLU A 401 -29.58 60.33 -52.66
N GLN A 402 -28.43 60.65 -53.26
CA GLN A 402 -28.02 62.03 -53.44
C GLN A 402 -29.03 62.67 -54.39
N VAL A 403 -30.08 63.25 -53.84
CA VAL A 403 -30.87 64.26 -54.54
C VAL A 403 -29.97 65.50 -54.60
N GLY A 404 -29.37 65.70 -55.78
CA GLY A 404 -28.75 66.97 -56.12
C GLY A 404 -29.82 68.03 -56.24
N GLU A 405 -29.74 69.06 -55.40
CA GLU A 405 -30.43 70.33 -55.60
C GLU A 405 -29.63 71.14 -56.63
N ASP A 406 -30.23 71.37 -57.79
CA ASP A 406 -29.86 72.45 -58.70
C ASP A 406 -30.40 73.78 -58.14
N VAL A 407 -29.50 74.73 -57.80
CA VAL A 407 -29.76 76.18 -57.72
C VAL A 407 -28.56 76.94 -58.23
#